data_AF-A0A1Y6JVL0-F1
#
_entry.id   AF-A0A1Y6JVL0-F1
#
_cell.length_a   1.000
_cell.length_b   1.000
_cell.length_c   1.000
_cell.angle_alpha   90.00
_cell.angle_beta   90.00
_cell.angle_gamma   90.00
#
_symmetry.space_group_name_H-M   'P 1'
#
loop_
_entity.id
_entity.type
_entity.pdbx_description
1 polymer ?
#
loop_
_entity_poly.entity_id
_entity_poly.type
_entity_poly.pdbx_seq_one_letter_code
_entity_poly.pdbx_strand_id
1 'polypeptide(L)'
;MVSLALSNALFAGLCILSLTGAAFADSDCNVNEISNPDIITCTQASYAKLDKVLNAQYNSLLSELDSPSKSELLSTQKAWVTLKEEYCDDLKHSGAESPVEIISCKTQFTSFRLSELIYLHTGVVGDGFYKAVSMVNNNVTSFDYAKAFEYVSGDSDFGALWKDYAGKNCAMTNKLYGESLKGCMARMRFQTPIY
;
A
#
# COMPACT_ATOMS: atom_id res chain seq x y z
N MET A 1 26.64 33.90 -68.94
CA MET A 1 27.09 32.53 -69.32
C MET A 1 26.79 31.65 -68.12
N VAL A 2 25.58 31.07 -68.05
CA VAL A 2 25.27 29.63 -68.26
C VAL A 2 26.23 28.76 -67.44
N SER A 3 25.80 28.08 -66.37
CA SER A 3 24.98 26.87 -66.50
C SER A 3 24.18 26.52 -65.25
N LEU A 4 22.90 26.18 -65.43
CA LEU A 4 22.11 25.35 -64.52
C LEU A 4 22.40 23.87 -64.80
N ALA A 5 22.53 23.06 -63.75
CA ALA A 5 22.16 21.65 -63.79
C ALA A 5 21.53 21.25 -62.45
N LEU A 6 20.23 20.92 -62.50
CA LEU A 6 19.48 20.27 -61.44
C LEU A 6 20.01 18.85 -61.20
N SER A 7 19.88 18.32 -59.96
CA SER A 7 19.04 17.14 -59.68
C SER A 7 19.25 16.58 -58.26
N ASN A 8 18.13 16.54 -57.51
CA ASN A 8 17.67 15.50 -56.58
C ASN A 8 18.66 14.75 -55.66
N ALA A 9 18.54 15.00 -54.35
CA ALA A 9 18.16 13.96 -53.39
C ALA A 9 17.76 14.59 -52.04
N LEU A 10 16.45 14.60 -51.77
CA LEU A 10 15.89 14.70 -50.43
C LEU A 10 16.38 13.51 -49.60
N PHE A 11 16.79 13.74 -48.34
CA PHE A 11 16.38 12.90 -47.22
C PHE A 11 16.54 13.68 -45.91
N ALA A 12 15.43 14.25 -45.45
CA ALA A 12 15.28 14.74 -44.09
C ALA A 12 15.18 13.54 -43.15
N GLY A 13 16.23 13.29 -42.36
CA GLY A 13 16.22 12.31 -41.28
C GLY A 13 15.56 12.88 -40.03
N LEU A 14 14.22 12.93 -40.01
CA LEU A 14 13.46 13.23 -38.79
C LEU A 14 13.31 11.92 -38.00
N CYS A 15 14.21 11.71 -37.03
CA CYS A 15 14.05 10.66 -36.02
C CYS A 15 12.86 11.00 -35.12
N ILE A 16 11.68 10.52 -35.50
CA ILE A 16 10.49 10.51 -34.65
C ILE A 16 10.75 9.49 -33.54
N LEU A 17 11.20 9.96 -32.39
CA LEU A 17 11.11 9.24 -31.12
C LEU A 17 9.63 9.05 -30.80
N SER A 18 9.06 7.93 -31.24
CA SER A 18 7.76 7.47 -30.77
C SER A 18 7.86 7.13 -29.29
N LEU A 19 7.51 8.09 -28.43
CA LEU A 19 7.06 7.79 -27.07
C LEU A 19 5.76 6.98 -27.22
N THR A 20 5.89 5.67 -27.25
CA THR A 20 4.75 4.78 -26.97
C THR A 20 4.40 4.94 -25.50
N GLY A 21 3.53 5.89 -25.18
CA GLY A 21 2.81 5.86 -23.92
C GLY A 21 2.01 4.56 -23.90
N ALA A 22 2.18 3.76 -22.86
CA ALA A 22 1.27 2.65 -22.61
C ALA A 22 -0.12 3.25 -22.37
N ALA A 23 -0.97 3.22 -23.39
CA ALA A 23 -2.38 3.49 -23.24
C ALA A 23 -2.96 2.29 -22.47
N PHE A 24 -3.12 2.44 -21.15
CA PHE A 24 -3.94 1.52 -20.39
C PHE A 24 -5.37 1.70 -20.90
N ALA A 25 -5.88 0.71 -21.63
CA ALA A 25 -7.30 0.65 -21.93
C ALA A 25 -8.04 0.60 -20.58
N ASP A 26 -8.98 1.53 -20.37
CA ASP A 26 -9.87 1.50 -19.21
C ASP A 26 -10.79 0.29 -19.40
N SER A 27 -10.45 -0.84 -18.78
CA SER A 27 -11.31 -2.01 -18.76
C SER A 27 -12.57 -1.64 -17.98
N ASP A 28 -13.74 -1.72 -18.60
CA ASP A 28 -15.02 -1.49 -17.93
C ASP A 28 -15.21 -2.57 -16.86
N CYS A 29 -14.80 -2.28 -15.62
CA CYS A 29 -14.86 -3.19 -14.49
C CYS A 29 -16.26 -3.28 -13.89
N ASN A 30 -17.28 -3.27 -14.74
CA ASN A 30 -18.66 -3.46 -14.36
C ASN A 30 -18.92 -4.95 -14.08
N VAL A 31 -19.42 -5.25 -12.88
CA VAL A 31 -19.58 -6.59 -12.32
C VAL A 31 -20.52 -7.52 -13.09
N ASN A 32 -21.29 -6.98 -14.05
CA ASN A 32 -22.36 -7.71 -14.71
C ASN A 32 -21.89 -8.63 -15.86
N GLU A 33 -20.67 -8.50 -16.39
CA GLU A 33 -20.17 -9.31 -17.51
C GLU A 33 -18.66 -9.65 -17.39
N ILE A 34 -18.18 -10.00 -16.20
CA ILE A 34 -16.74 -10.24 -15.96
C ILE A 34 -16.38 -11.72 -16.21
N SER A 35 -15.39 -11.99 -17.08
CA SER A 35 -14.72 -13.30 -17.22
C SER A 35 -13.43 -13.37 -16.37
N ASN A 36 -12.84 -14.56 -16.15
CA ASN A 36 -11.66 -14.69 -15.26
C ASN A 36 -10.46 -13.78 -15.63
N PRO A 37 -10.05 -13.62 -16.90
CA PRO A 37 -9.04 -12.63 -17.29
C PRO A 37 -9.41 -11.18 -16.95
N ASP A 38 -10.70 -10.85 -16.98
CA ASP A 38 -11.21 -9.52 -16.63
C ASP A 38 -11.11 -9.29 -15.12
N ILE A 39 -11.31 -10.32 -14.28
CA ILE A 39 -11.12 -10.26 -12.81
C ILE A 39 -9.68 -9.84 -12.49
N ILE A 40 -8.69 -10.50 -13.10
CA ILE A 40 -7.28 -10.18 -12.86
C ILE A 40 -6.97 -8.74 -13.27
N THR A 41 -7.41 -8.34 -14.47
CA THR A 41 -7.20 -6.99 -15.00
C THR A 41 -7.83 -5.92 -14.11
N CYS A 42 -9.08 -6.11 -13.69
CA CYS A 42 -9.79 -5.17 -12.83
C CYS A 42 -9.22 -5.10 -11.42
N THR A 43 -8.73 -6.22 -10.88
CA THR A 43 -8.07 -6.24 -9.58
C THR A 43 -6.74 -5.51 -9.63
N GLN A 44 -5.96 -5.68 -10.71
CA GLN A 44 -4.73 -4.93 -10.94
C GLN A 44 -4.99 -3.42 -11.11
N ALA A 45 -6.02 -3.04 -11.87
CA ALA A 45 -6.41 -1.63 -12.03
C ALA A 45 -6.82 -0.98 -10.70
N SER A 46 -7.56 -1.71 -9.87
CA SER A 46 -7.96 -1.27 -8.53
C SER A 46 -6.76 -1.09 -7.60
N TYR A 47 -5.83 -2.06 -7.61
CA TYR A 47 -4.56 -1.95 -6.90
C TYR A 47 -3.75 -0.73 -7.35
N ALA A 48 -3.61 -0.50 -8.65
CA ALA A 48 -2.86 0.64 -9.19
C ALA A 48 -3.47 1.99 -8.78
N LYS A 49 -4.82 2.09 -8.74
CA LYS A 49 -5.52 3.28 -8.23
C LYS A 49 -5.19 3.52 -6.75
N LEU A 50 -5.23 2.49 -5.92
CA LEU A 50 -4.91 2.58 -4.50
C LEU A 50 -3.43 2.94 -4.25
N ASP A 51 -2.51 2.33 -4.98
CA ASP A 51 -1.07 2.62 -4.89
C ASP A 51 -0.75 4.08 -5.29
N LYS A 52 -1.45 4.62 -6.29
CA LYS A 52 -1.36 6.05 -6.63
C LYS A 52 -1.80 6.94 -5.47
N VAL A 53 -2.90 6.61 -4.80
CA VAL A 53 -3.38 7.36 -3.62
C VAL A 53 -2.37 7.28 -2.48
N LEU A 54 -1.83 6.08 -2.20
CA LEU A 54 -0.77 5.87 -1.22
C LEU A 54 0.44 6.77 -1.48
N ASN A 55 0.96 6.76 -2.71
CA ASN A 55 2.13 7.55 -3.07
C ASN A 55 1.86 9.06 -2.97
N ALA A 56 0.64 9.52 -3.28
CA ALA A 56 0.27 10.92 -3.08
C ALA A 56 0.29 11.30 -1.59
N GLN A 57 -0.29 10.48 -0.72
CA GLN A 57 -0.27 10.72 0.73
C GLN A 57 1.15 10.66 1.31
N TYR A 58 1.96 9.69 0.89
CA TYR A 58 3.37 9.60 1.28
C TYR A 58 4.13 10.89 0.92
N ASN A 59 3.98 11.37 -0.31
CA ASN A 59 4.67 12.59 -0.76
C ASN A 59 4.17 13.85 -0.05
N SER A 60 2.87 13.94 0.25
CA SER A 60 2.31 15.05 1.03
C SER A 60 2.93 15.10 2.43
N LEU A 61 2.87 13.98 3.15
CA LEU A 61 3.46 13.86 4.49
C LEU A 61 4.97 14.15 4.46
N LEU A 62 5.70 13.59 3.49
CA LEU A 62 7.14 13.81 3.34
C LEU A 62 7.48 15.30 3.13
N SER A 63 6.59 16.09 2.51
CA SER A 63 6.82 17.52 2.29
C SER A 63 6.75 18.33 3.59
N GLU A 64 5.91 17.90 4.54
CA GLU A 64 5.58 18.62 5.78
C GLU A 64 6.48 18.27 6.97
N LEU A 65 7.10 17.07 6.97
CA LEU A 65 7.98 16.64 8.05
C LEU A 65 9.31 17.42 8.10
N ASP A 66 9.97 17.41 9.27
CA ASP A 66 11.35 17.88 9.39
C ASP A 66 12.35 16.86 8.81
N SER A 67 13.61 17.26 8.59
CA SER A 67 14.61 16.40 7.95
C SER A 67 14.81 15.04 8.67
N PRO A 68 14.92 14.99 10.01
CA PRO A 68 14.96 13.71 10.73
C PRO A 68 13.74 12.83 10.46
N SER A 69 12.51 13.35 10.57
CA SER A 69 11.31 12.55 10.35
C SER A 69 11.06 12.19 8.89
N LYS A 70 11.58 12.95 7.92
CA LYS A 70 11.64 12.50 6.51
C LYS A 70 12.48 11.24 6.35
N SER A 71 13.63 11.17 7.01
CA SER A 71 14.50 10.00 6.98
C SER A 71 13.84 8.78 7.64
N GLU A 72 13.20 9.00 8.80
CA GLU A 72 12.40 7.97 9.50
C GLU A 72 11.26 7.45 8.61
N LEU A 73 10.51 8.35 7.96
CA LEU A 73 9.42 8.00 7.06
C LEU A 73 9.91 7.19 5.85
N LEU A 74 11.01 7.63 5.23
CA LEU A 74 11.62 6.93 4.10
C LEU A 74 12.08 5.51 4.49
N SER A 75 12.73 5.37 5.65
CA SER A 75 13.16 4.06 6.14
C SER A 75 11.96 3.16 6.45
N THR A 76 10.90 3.71 7.05
CA THR A 76 9.66 2.99 7.36
C THR A 76 8.96 2.53 6.07
N GLN A 77 8.89 3.40 5.06
CA GLN A 77 8.28 3.09 3.77
C GLN A 77 9.03 1.98 3.04
N LYS A 78 10.37 1.99 3.07
CA LYS A 78 11.19 0.90 2.50
C LYS A 78 10.94 -0.43 3.20
N ALA A 79 10.93 -0.44 4.54
CA ALA A 79 10.63 -1.65 5.31
C ALA A 79 9.22 -2.20 4.99
N TRP A 80 8.24 -1.31 4.84
CA TRP A 80 6.89 -1.70 4.40
C TRP A 80 6.88 -2.32 3.00
N VAL A 81 7.57 -1.72 2.02
CA VAL A 81 7.64 -2.28 0.66
C VAL A 81 8.25 -3.69 0.71
N THR A 82 9.38 -3.86 1.41
CA THR A 82 10.01 -5.18 1.57
C THR A 82 9.07 -6.19 2.19
N LEU A 83 8.42 -5.84 3.31
CA LEU A 83 7.41 -6.70 3.94
C LEU A 83 6.28 -7.08 2.97
N LYS A 84 5.68 -6.10 2.29
CA LYS A 84 4.55 -6.33 1.38
C LYS A 84 4.94 -7.28 0.26
N GLU A 85 6.09 -7.04 -0.38
CA GLU A 85 6.51 -7.86 -1.51
C GLU A 85 6.84 -9.29 -1.06
N GLU A 86 7.63 -9.46 0.01
CA GLU A 86 8.02 -10.80 0.48
C GLU A 86 6.83 -11.59 1.06
N TYR A 87 6.02 -10.97 1.92
CA TYR A 87 4.87 -11.63 2.54
C TYR A 87 3.84 -12.09 1.51
N CYS A 88 3.56 -11.26 0.49
CA CYS A 88 2.57 -11.62 -0.53
C CYS A 88 3.14 -12.58 -1.58
N ASP A 89 4.45 -12.56 -1.82
CA ASP A 89 5.07 -13.46 -2.79
C ASP A 89 5.16 -14.91 -2.31
N ASP A 90 5.06 -15.17 -1.00
CA ASP A 90 4.95 -16.53 -0.44
C ASP A 90 3.70 -17.28 -0.96
N LEU A 91 2.68 -16.55 -1.41
CA LEU A 91 1.44 -17.10 -2.00
C LEU A 91 1.64 -17.63 -3.44
N LYS A 92 2.84 -17.53 -4.02
CA LYS A 92 3.15 -18.03 -5.38
C LYS A 92 2.89 -19.53 -5.56
N HIS A 93 2.78 -20.29 -4.47
CA HIS A 93 2.59 -21.74 -4.50
C HIS A 93 1.14 -22.18 -4.24
N SER A 94 0.19 -21.25 -4.10
CA SER A 94 -1.22 -21.54 -3.78
C SER A 94 -2.09 -22.07 -4.94
N GLY A 95 -1.49 -22.42 -6.08
CA GLY A 95 -2.21 -22.97 -7.23
C GLY A 95 -2.72 -21.93 -8.23
N ALA A 96 -3.76 -22.26 -9.00
CA ALA A 96 -4.21 -21.45 -10.14
C ALA A 96 -4.75 -20.05 -9.78
N GLU A 97 -5.20 -19.86 -8.54
CA GLU A 97 -5.72 -18.59 -8.03
C GLU A 97 -4.63 -17.70 -7.42
N SER A 98 -3.40 -18.19 -7.31
CA SER A 98 -2.24 -17.47 -6.76
C SER A 98 -2.07 -16.04 -7.32
N PRO A 99 -2.24 -15.76 -8.63
CA PRO A 99 -2.14 -14.39 -9.13
C PRO A 99 -3.18 -13.42 -8.52
N VAL A 100 -4.40 -13.90 -8.25
CA VAL A 100 -5.48 -13.11 -7.64
C VAL A 100 -5.21 -12.92 -6.14
N GLU A 101 -4.73 -13.96 -5.46
CA GLU A 101 -4.37 -13.89 -4.04
C GLU A 101 -3.22 -12.92 -3.79
N ILE A 102 -2.16 -12.96 -4.62
CA ILE A 102 -1.01 -12.06 -4.52
C ILE A 102 -1.45 -10.60 -4.67
N ILE A 103 -2.25 -10.29 -5.70
CA ILE A 103 -2.70 -8.90 -5.92
C ILE A 103 -3.66 -8.44 -4.81
N SER A 104 -4.51 -9.33 -4.29
CA SER A 104 -5.37 -9.05 -3.14
C SER A 104 -4.54 -8.75 -1.89
N CYS A 105 -3.50 -9.55 -1.63
CA CYS A 105 -2.59 -9.34 -0.51
C CYS A 105 -1.89 -7.98 -0.59
N LYS A 106 -1.33 -7.67 -1.76
CA LYS A 106 -0.69 -6.36 -2.01
C LYS A 106 -1.67 -5.21 -1.85
N THR A 107 -2.93 -5.38 -2.28
CA THR A 107 -4.00 -4.39 -2.11
C THR A 107 -4.31 -4.15 -0.64
N GLN A 108 -4.47 -5.21 0.15
CA GLN A 108 -4.73 -5.09 1.59
C GLN A 108 -3.57 -4.39 2.31
N PHE A 109 -2.32 -4.82 2.11
CA PHE A 109 -1.14 -4.14 2.68
C PHE A 109 -1.04 -2.67 2.30
N THR A 110 -1.45 -2.31 1.08
CA THR A 110 -1.47 -0.93 0.61
C THR A 110 -2.58 -0.12 1.27
N SER A 111 -3.75 -0.71 1.49
CA SER A 111 -4.83 -0.07 2.25
C SER A 111 -4.41 0.20 3.69
N PHE A 112 -3.77 -0.76 4.35
CA PHE A 112 -3.29 -0.59 5.74
C PHE A 112 -2.20 0.47 5.83
N ARG A 113 -1.25 0.48 4.89
CA ARG A 113 -0.24 1.54 4.86
C ARG A 113 -0.82 2.91 4.60
N LEU A 114 -1.87 3.01 3.78
CA LEU A 114 -2.57 4.27 3.56
C LEU A 114 -3.19 4.79 4.86
N SER A 115 -3.84 3.93 5.65
CA SER A 115 -4.36 4.28 6.97
C SER A 115 -3.25 4.77 7.91
N GLU A 116 -2.10 4.09 7.95
CA GLU A 116 -0.96 4.53 8.77
C GLU A 116 -0.36 5.86 8.30
N LEU A 117 -0.29 6.12 7.00
CA LEU A 117 0.17 7.40 6.47
C LEU A 117 -0.80 8.53 6.85
N ILE A 118 -2.11 8.30 6.76
CA ILE A 118 -3.12 9.26 7.19
C ILE A 118 -3.00 9.52 8.69
N TYR A 119 -2.77 8.49 9.50
CA TYR A 119 -2.57 8.67 10.93
C TYR A 119 -1.29 9.46 11.22
N LEU A 120 -0.17 9.15 10.58
CA LEU A 120 1.09 9.90 10.70
C LEU A 120 0.96 11.37 10.25
N HIS A 121 0.00 11.66 9.37
CA HIS A 121 -0.26 13.01 8.88
C HIS A 121 -1.22 13.79 9.79
N THR A 122 -2.24 13.14 10.32
CA THR A 122 -3.40 13.82 10.95
C THR A 122 -3.54 13.57 12.45
N GLY A 123 -2.90 12.53 12.99
CA GLY A 123 -3.15 12.06 14.35
C GLY A 123 -4.49 11.33 14.53
N VAL A 124 -5.26 11.11 13.45
CA VAL A 124 -6.53 10.39 13.49
C VAL A 124 -6.34 8.92 13.15
N VAL A 125 -6.69 8.04 14.09
CA VAL A 125 -6.68 6.59 13.92
C VAL A 125 -7.92 6.13 13.15
N GLY A 126 -7.74 5.56 11.96
CA GLY A 126 -8.81 5.19 11.03
C GLY A 126 -8.98 3.69 10.74
N ASP A 127 -8.27 2.81 11.46
CA ASP A 127 -8.24 1.37 11.17
C ASP A 127 -9.36 0.53 11.80
N GLY A 128 -10.16 1.12 12.69
CA GLY A 128 -11.27 0.43 13.36
C GLY A 128 -10.88 -0.46 14.55
N PHE A 129 -9.61 -0.57 14.93
CA PHE A 129 -9.15 -1.38 16.07
C PHE A 129 -9.87 -1.01 17.37
N TYR A 130 -9.87 0.26 17.75
CA TYR A 130 -10.52 0.70 18.99
C TYR A 130 -12.04 0.53 18.96
N LYS A 131 -12.65 0.59 17.76
CA LYS A 131 -14.08 0.27 17.58
C LYS A 131 -14.33 -1.22 17.82
N ALA A 132 -13.48 -2.09 17.29
CA ALA A 132 -13.55 -3.52 17.53
C ALA A 132 -13.33 -3.85 19.03
N VAL A 133 -12.35 -3.22 19.69
CA VAL A 133 -12.12 -3.35 21.14
C VAL A 133 -13.37 -2.94 21.92
N SER A 134 -13.99 -1.80 21.58
CA SER A 134 -15.22 -1.34 22.24
C SER A 134 -16.38 -2.32 22.09
N MET A 135 -16.55 -2.91 20.89
CA MET A 135 -17.57 -3.91 20.64
C MET A 135 -17.34 -5.21 21.44
N VAL A 136 -16.10 -5.70 21.46
CA VAL A 136 -15.70 -6.90 22.23
C VAL A 136 -15.83 -6.66 23.74
N ASN A 137 -15.46 -5.47 24.22
CA ASN A 137 -15.62 -5.07 25.61
C ASN A 137 -17.05 -5.23 26.09
N ASN A 138 -18.01 -4.76 25.28
CA ASN A 138 -19.42 -4.78 25.65
C ASN A 138 -20.04 -6.18 25.51
N ASN A 139 -19.65 -6.94 24.49
CA ASN A 139 -20.37 -8.15 24.08
C ASN A 139 -19.70 -9.47 24.47
N VAL A 140 -18.39 -9.45 24.76
CA VAL A 140 -17.58 -10.68 24.91
C VAL A 140 -16.88 -10.74 26.26
N THR A 141 -16.35 -9.62 26.75
CA THR A 141 -15.49 -9.62 27.94
C THR A 141 -16.16 -9.04 29.19
N SER A 142 -17.48 -8.90 29.19
CA SER A 142 -18.24 -8.41 30.35
C SER A 142 -17.71 -7.07 30.88
N PHE A 143 -17.42 -6.14 29.98
CA PHE A 143 -16.84 -4.82 30.26
C PHE A 143 -15.40 -4.82 30.82
N ASP A 144 -14.67 -5.92 30.64
CA ASP A 144 -13.21 -5.94 30.85
C ASP A 144 -12.48 -5.45 29.59
N TYR A 145 -12.06 -4.18 29.63
CA TYR A 145 -11.40 -3.54 28.50
C TYR A 145 -10.00 -4.10 28.26
N ALA A 146 -9.26 -4.47 29.30
CA ALA A 146 -7.93 -5.03 29.15
C ALA A 146 -8.00 -6.37 28.41
N LYS A 147 -8.95 -7.22 28.81
CA LYS A 147 -9.22 -8.49 28.13
C LYS A 147 -9.73 -8.28 26.70
N ALA A 148 -10.58 -7.27 26.46
CA ALA A 148 -11.06 -6.97 25.11
C ALA A 148 -9.93 -6.49 24.20
N PHE A 149 -9.06 -5.64 24.72
CA PHE A 149 -7.87 -5.17 24.03
C PHE A 149 -7.00 -6.36 23.64
N GLU A 150 -6.67 -7.25 24.57
CA GLU A 150 -5.84 -8.43 24.28
C GLU A 150 -6.50 -9.37 23.27
N TYR A 151 -7.81 -9.59 23.40
CA TYR A 151 -8.58 -10.41 22.47
C TYR A 151 -8.52 -9.89 21.03
N VAL A 152 -8.75 -8.58 20.83
CA VAL A 152 -8.73 -7.96 19.49
C VAL A 152 -7.30 -7.80 18.97
N SER A 153 -6.34 -7.53 19.85
CA SER A 153 -4.93 -7.39 19.47
C SER A 153 -4.37 -8.67 18.86
N GLY A 154 -4.79 -9.83 19.37
CA GLY A 154 -4.24 -11.12 19.02
C GLY A 154 -2.76 -11.27 19.43
N ASP A 155 -2.22 -12.46 19.19
CA ASP A 155 -0.85 -12.86 19.51
C ASP A 155 -0.05 -13.36 18.30
N SER A 156 -0.62 -13.28 17.09
CA SER A 156 0.01 -13.72 15.85
C SER A 156 1.39 -13.09 15.63
N ASP A 157 2.35 -13.94 15.26
CA ASP A 157 3.69 -13.52 14.86
C ASP A 157 3.77 -13.48 13.33
N PHE A 158 3.97 -12.28 12.78
CA PHE A 158 4.12 -12.03 11.35
C PHE A 158 5.58 -11.95 10.90
N GLY A 159 6.51 -12.41 11.74
CA GLY A 159 7.92 -12.53 11.40
C GLY A 159 8.72 -11.23 11.55
N ALA A 160 10.01 -11.32 11.21
CA ALA A 160 10.98 -10.26 11.46
C ALA A 160 10.73 -9.00 10.62
N LEU A 161 10.34 -9.15 9.34
CA LEU A 161 10.05 -8.02 8.46
C LEU A 161 8.86 -7.20 8.97
N TRP A 162 7.81 -7.88 9.46
CA TRP A 162 6.67 -7.19 10.05
C TRP A 162 7.07 -6.46 11.32
N LYS A 163 7.86 -7.09 12.20
CA LYS A 163 8.37 -6.45 13.43
C LYS A 163 9.22 -5.23 13.13
N ASP A 164 10.06 -5.27 12.10
CA ASP A 164 10.87 -4.12 11.68
C ASP A 164 10.01 -2.97 11.14
N TYR A 165 9.10 -3.25 10.20
CA TYR A 165 8.15 -2.25 9.68
C TYR A 165 7.29 -1.64 10.79
N ALA A 166 6.62 -2.49 11.58
CA ALA A 166 5.72 -2.05 12.63
C ALA A 166 6.47 -1.28 13.73
N GLY A 167 7.65 -1.76 14.13
CA GLY A 167 8.49 -1.06 15.10
C GLY A 167 8.89 0.34 14.65
N LYS A 168 9.30 0.51 13.39
CA LYS A 168 9.62 1.84 12.83
C LYS A 168 8.40 2.75 12.77
N ASN A 169 7.25 2.24 12.32
CA ASN A 169 6.02 3.01 12.26
C ASN A 169 5.58 3.44 13.67
N CYS A 170 5.60 2.54 14.65
CA CYS A 170 5.25 2.83 16.03
C CYS A 170 6.22 3.79 16.72
N ALA A 171 7.50 3.78 16.36
CA ALA A 171 8.43 4.79 16.83
C ALA A 171 8.05 6.19 16.33
N MET A 172 7.60 6.30 15.07
CA MET A 172 7.12 7.57 14.51
C MET A 172 5.81 8.03 15.17
N THR A 173 4.81 7.15 15.33
CA THR A 173 3.54 7.53 15.95
C THR A 173 3.72 7.90 17.43
N ASN A 174 4.64 7.23 18.13
CA ASN A 174 5.04 7.62 19.48
C ASN A 174 5.67 9.03 19.49
N LYS A 175 6.61 9.31 18.58
CA LYS A 175 7.29 10.61 18.49
C LYS A 175 6.32 11.75 18.15
N LEU A 176 5.40 11.54 17.21
CA LEU A 176 4.49 12.57 16.72
C LEU A 176 3.28 12.78 17.64
N TYR A 177 2.72 11.70 18.20
CA TYR A 177 1.43 11.73 18.89
C TYR A 177 1.42 11.05 20.26
N GLY A 178 2.56 10.55 20.74
CA GLY A 178 2.65 9.90 22.04
C GLY A 178 1.95 8.53 22.12
N GLU A 179 1.63 7.91 20.97
CA GLU A 179 1.02 6.58 20.98
C GLU A 179 1.93 5.57 21.69
N SER A 180 1.37 4.79 22.61
CA SER A 180 2.14 3.73 23.28
C SER A 180 2.55 2.64 22.30
N LEU A 181 3.77 2.09 22.45
CA LEU A 181 4.24 0.98 21.62
C LEU A 181 3.27 -0.22 21.67
N LYS A 182 2.73 -0.55 22.86
CA LYS A 182 1.73 -1.63 23.00
C LYS A 182 0.48 -1.37 22.16
N GLY A 183 -0.05 -0.14 22.22
CA GLY A 183 -1.22 0.29 21.45
C GLY A 183 -0.98 0.22 19.95
N CYS A 184 0.11 0.83 19.49
CA CYS A 184 0.46 0.83 18.07
C CYS A 184 0.67 -0.59 17.53
N MET A 185 1.47 -1.42 18.22
CA MET A 185 1.75 -2.78 17.76
C MET A 185 0.49 -3.64 17.71
N ALA A 186 -0.44 -3.47 18.65
CA ALA A 186 -1.73 -4.15 18.63
C ALA A 186 -2.57 -3.74 17.41
N ARG A 187 -2.64 -2.43 17.16
CA ARG A 187 -3.40 -1.84 16.06
C ARG A 187 -2.84 -2.24 14.70
N MET A 188 -1.51 -2.26 14.55
CA MET A 188 -0.85 -2.76 13.36
C MET A 188 -1.02 -4.27 13.18
N ARG A 189 -1.08 -5.06 14.27
CA ARG A 189 -1.33 -6.50 14.18
C ARG A 189 -2.76 -6.80 13.71
N PHE A 190 -3.73 -6.07 14.26
CA PHE A 190 -5.14 -6.16 13.87
C PHE A 190 -5.37 -5.90 12.38
N GLN A 191 -4.57 -5.01 11.78
CA GLN A 191 -4.65 -4.70 10.36
C GLN A 191 -3.99 -5.78 9.49
N THR A 192 -3.00 -6.54 9.94
CA THR A 192 -2.25 -7.44 9.05
C THR A 192 -3.18 -8.53 8.47
N PRO A 193 -3.18 -8.74 7.13
CA PRO A 193 -3.98 -9.81 6.54
C PRO A 193 -3.47 -11.18 7.02
N ILE A 194 -4.39 -12.13 7.14
CA ILE A 194 -4.09 -13.53 7.42
C ILE A 194 -4.44 -14.32 6.16
N TYR A 195 -3.41 -14.91 5.53
CA TYR A 195 -3.53 -15.83 4.41
C TYR A 195 -3.04 -17.22 4.83
#